data_AF-A0A818VWY7-F1
#
_entry.id   AF-A0A818VWY7-F1
#
_cell.length_a   1.000
_cell.length_b   1.000
_cell.length_c   1.000
_cell.angle_alpha   90.00
_cell.angle_beta   90.00
_cell.angle_gamma   90.00
#
_symmetry.space_group_name_H-M   'P 1'
#
loop_
_entity.id
_entity.type
_entity.pdbx_description
1 polymer ?
#
loop_
_entity_poly.entity_id
_entity_poly.type
_entity_poly.pdbx_seq_one_letter_code
_entity_poly.pdbx_strand_id
1 'polypeptide(L)'
;MKGKAKHKSSDNAIVWKMKRMGGMKESQLSAEIELLPNDKKKWNRPPISMNFEVPFAPSGFKVRYLKVFEHKLNYSDSETIKWVRYIGKSGLYETRC
;
A
#
# COMPACT_ATOMS: atom_id res chain seq x y z
N MET A 1 19.87 0.66 5.64
CA MET A 1 18.51 0.19 6.00
C MET A 1 17.49 1.11 5.36
N LYS A 2 16.57 0.61 4.51
CA LYS A 2 15.50 1.44 3.94
C LYS A 2 14.37 1.57 4.96
N GLY A 3 13.90 2.78 5.21
CA GLY A 3 12.84 3.04 6.19
C GLY A 3 13.31 3.03 7.65
N LYS A 4 12.35 3.09 8.57
CA LYS A 4 12.56 3.07 10.03
C LYS A 4 11.65 2.01 10.64
N ALA A 5 12.23 1.07 11.39
CA ALA A 5 11.49 0.08 12.17
C ALA A 5 11.46 0.50 13.64
N LYS A 6 10.32 0.28 14.31
CA LYS A 6 10.17 0.48 15.76
C LYS A 6 9.31 -0.63 16.33
N HIS A 7 9.69 -1.17 17.48
CA HIS A 7 8.80 -2.00 18.28
C HIS A 7 7.74 -1.11 18.95
N LYS A 8 6.47 -1.47 18.78
CA LYS A 8 5.33 -0.80 19.41
C LYS A 8 4.68 -1.77 20.40
N SER A 9 5.14 -1.73 21.66
CA SER A 9 4.75 -2.68 22.69
C SER A 9 3.24 -2.73 22.96
N SER A 10 2.53 -1.61 22.84
CA SER A 10 1.06 -1.56 23.00
C SER A 10 0.32 -2.42 21.98
N ASP A 11 0.93 -2.64 20.81
CA ASP A 11 0.33 -3.37 19.69
C ASP A 11 0.98 -4.75 19.52
N ASN A 12 1.96 -5.11 20.37
CA ASN A 12 2.79 -6.30 20.25
C ASN A 12 3.36 -6.50 18.83
N ALA A 13 3.79 -5.41 18.19
CA ALA A 13 4.17 -5.42 16.78
C ALA A 13 5.46 -4.65 16.51
N ILE A 14 6.24 -5.12 15.54
CA ILE A 14 7.31 -4.33 14.92
C ILE A 14 6.71 -3.60 13.72
N VAL A 15 6.75 -2.26 13.75
CA VAL A 15 6.21 -1.42 12.68
C VAL A 15 7.36 -0.86 11.85
N TRP A 16 7.47 -1.33 10.61
CA TRP A 16 8.48 -0.86 9.65
C TRP A 16 7.87 0.11 8.64
N LYS A 17 8.32 1.37 8.65
CA LYS A 17 7.80 2.43 7.79
C LYS A 17 8.83 2.85 6.73
N MET A 18 8.42 2.81 5.47
CA MET A 18 9.17 3.32 4.32
C MET A 18 8.37 4.43 3.65
N LYS A 19 8.96 5.63 3.50
CA LYS A 19 8.27 6.77 2.89
C LYS A 19 7.97 6.56 1.40
N ARG A 20 8.92 5.96 0.68
CA ARG A 20 8.85 5.68 -0.76
C ARG A 20 9.66 4.43 -1.06
N MET A 21 9.18 3.62 -2.00
CA MET A 21 9.89 2.50 -2.59
C MET A 21 9.63 2.53 -4.09
N GLY A 22 10.70 2.44 -4.90
CA GLY A 22 10.54 2.29 -6.35
C GLY A 22 10.13 0.87 -6.70
N GLY A 23 9.45 0.68 -7.84
CA GLY A 23 9.14 -0.64 -8.36
C GLY A 23 10.40 -1.47 -8.65
N MET A 24 10.25 -2.79 -8.73
CA MET A 24 11.36 -3.74 -8.95
C MET A 24 12.52 -3.58 -7.96
N LYS A 25 12.20 -3.27 -6.69
CA LYS A 25 13.18 -3.18 -5.61
C LYS A 25 12.84 -4.17 -4.51
N GLU A 26 13.88 -4.64 -3.86
CA GLU A 26 13.79 -5.48 -2.68
C GLU A 26 14.26 -4.72 -1.44
N SER A 27 13.74 -5.09 -0.27
CA SER A 27 14.15 -4.59 1.03
C SER A 27 13.86 -5.65 2.10
N GLN A 28 14.79 -5.84 3.02
CA GLN A 28 14.68 -6.83 4.09
C GLN A 28 14.76 -6.16 5.47
N LEU A 29 14.05 -6.74 6.43
CA LEU A 29 14.15 -6.45 7.85
C LEU A 29 14.49 -7.74 8.59
N SER A 30 15.55 -7.71 9.39
CA SER A 30 15.90 -8.77 10.35
C SER A 30 15.59 -8.28 11.75
N ALA A 31 15.01 -9.13 12.59
CA ALA A 31 14.67 -8.82 13.97
C ALA A 31 14.99 -10.01 14.88
N GLU A 32 15.52 -9.71 16.05
CA GLU A 32 15.69 -10.63 17.15
C GLU A 32 14.72 -10.23 18.25
N ILE A 33 14.00 -11.21 18.82
CA ILE A 33 12.97 -10.98 19.83
C ILE A 33 13.39 -11.73 21.09
N GLU A 34 13.76 -10.97 22.11
CA GLU A 34 14.02 -11.50 23.44
C GLU A 34 12.69 -11.82 24.13
N LEU A 35 12.54 -13.07 24.56
CA LEU A 35 11.34 -13.56 25.22
C LEU A 35 11.60 -13.75 26.71
N LEU A 36 10.63 -13.34 27.52
CA LEU A 36 10.60 -13.73 28.92
C LEU A 36 10.23 -15.22 29.05
N PRO A 37 10.66 -15.91 30.11
CA PRO A 37 10.22 -17.27 30.40
C PRO A 37 8.68 -17.34 30.45
N ASN A 38 8.09 -18.32 29.76
CA ASN A 38 6.64 -18.48 29.69
C ASN A 38 6.25 -19.97 29.66
N ASP A 39 5.10 -20.30 30.24
CA ASP A 39 4.57 -21.66 30.31
C ASP A 39 3.93 -22.09 28.98
N LYS A 40 4.69 -22.85 28.19
CA LYS A 40 4.37 -23.88 27.16
C LYS A 40 3.21 -23.69 26.16
N LYS A 41 2.44 -22.60 26.16
CA LYS A 41 1.43 -22.35 25.12
C LYS A 41 2.11 -21.97 23.81
N LYS A 42 1.88 -22.76 22.77
CA LYS A 42 2.36 -22.49 21.41
C LYS A 42 1.81 -21.13 20.94
N TRP A 43 2.70 -20.23 20.53
CA TRP A 43 2.29 -18.93 20.00
C TRP A 43 1.57 -19.12 18.66
N ASN A 44 0.32 -18.66 18.58
CA ASN A 44 -0.42 -18.58 17.33
C ASN A 44 0.01 -17.31 16.60
N ARG A 45 0.92 -17.46 15.62
CA ARG A 45 1.54 -16.34 14.92
C ARG A 45 0.49 -15.59 14.08
N PRO A 46 0.23 -14.30 14.38
CA PRO A 46 -0.63 -13.50 13.52
C PRO A 46 0.08 -13.27 12.17
N PRO A 47 -0.68 -13.07 11.08
CA PRO A 47 -0.08 -12.74 9.79
C PRO A 47 0.66 -11.40 9.84
N ILE A 48 1.65 -11.26 8.96
CA ILE A 48 2.31 -9.97 8.70
C ILE A 48 1.41 -9.18 7.74
N SER A 49 1.01 -7.98 8.13
CA SER A 49 0.19 -7.09 7.31
C SER A 49 1.00 -5.97 6.66
N MET A 50 0.53 -5.48 5.50
CA MET A 50 1.16 -4.39 4.76
C MET A 50 0.17 -3.27 4.45
N ASN A 51 0.62 -2.02 4.63
CA ASN A 51 -0.11 -0.84 4.21
C ASN A 51 0.69 -0.03 3.19
N PHE A 52 0.13 0.26 2.03
CA PHE A 52 0.80 1.02 0.96
C PHE A 52 -0.18 1.79 0.06
N GLU A 53 0.35 2.79 -0.63
CA GLU A 53 -0.34 3.54 -1.69
C GLU A 53 0.50 3.49 -2.97
N VAL A 54 -0.13 3.25 -4.12
CA VAL A 54 0.51 3.16 -5.44
C VAL A 54 -0.18 4.07 -6.48
N PRO A 55 0.57 4.66 -7.41
CA PRO A 55 0.02 5.59 -8.42
C PRO A 55 -0.56 4.86 -9.65
N PHE A 56 -1.18 3.71 -9.45
CA PHE A 56 -1.83 2.91 -10.51
C PHE A 56 -3.02 2.14 -9.94
N ALA A 57 -3.90 1.64 -10.82
CA ALA A 57 -5.01 0.77 -10.43
C ALA A 57 -4.51 -0.69 -10.30
N PRO A 58 -4.58 -1.32 -9.11
CA PRO A 58 -4.14 -2.71 -8.95
C PRO A 58 -4.95 -3.71 -9.78
N SER A 59 -6.19 -3.37 -10.14
CA SER A 59 -7.03 -4.17 -11.04
C SER A 59 -6.58 -4.16 -12.50
N GLY A 60 -5.60 -3.34 -12.86
CA GLY A 60 -5.19 -3.11 -14.25
C GLY A 60 -6.12 -2.18 -15.03
N PHE A 61 -7.15 -1.62 -14.39
CA PHE A 61 -8.07 -0.67 -15.02
C PHE A 61 -7.36 0.57 -15.57
N LYS A 62 -7.73 0.96 -16.79
CA LYS A 62 -7.22 2.15 -17.46
C LYS A 62 -8.35 2.89 -18.16
N VAL A 63 -8.58 4.15 -17.78
CA VAL A 63 -9.39 5.10 -18.56
C VAL A 63 -8.74 5.28 -19.92
N ARG A 64 -9.49 5.00 -20.99
CA ARG A 64 -9.03 5.16 -22.38
C ARG A 64 -9.48 6.47 -22.99
N TYR A 65 -10.72 6.86 -22.74
CA TYR A 65 -11.31 8.09 -23.24
C TYR A 65 -12.38 8.58 -22.26
N LEU A 66 -12.59 9.89 -22.26
CA LEU A 66 -13.73 10.57 -21.66
C LEU A 66 -14.24 11.53 -22.72
N LYS A 67 -15.34 11.18 -23.38
CA LYS A 67 -15.94 12.00 -24.45
C LYS A 67 -16.96 12.95 -23.84
N VAL A 68 -16.92 14.21 -24.24
CA VAL A 68 -17.82 15.29 -23.81
C VAL A 68 -18.60 15.77 -25.01
N PHE A 69 -19.94 15.76 -24.89
CA PHE A 69 -20.86 16.23 -25.93
C PHE A 69 -21.69 17.36 -25.35
N GLU A 70 -21.58 18.55 -25.95
CA GLU A 70 -22.43 19.70 -25.64
C GLU A 70 -22.98 20.26 -26.95
N HIS A 71 -24.30 20.28 -27.06
CA HIS A 71 -24.98 20.63 -28.32
C HIS A 71 -25.42 22.09 -28.38
N LYS A 72 -25.44 22.78 -27.23
CA LYS A 72 -26.01 24.13 -27.11
C LYS A 72 -24.94 25.21 -26.98
N LEU A 73 -23.78 24.88 -26.44
CA LEU A 73 -22.68 25.80 -26.22
C LEU A 73 -21.58 25.56 -27.26
N ASN A 74 -20.87 26.63 -27.63
CA ASN A 74 -19.85 26.59 -28.69
C ASN A 74 -18.50 26.04 -28.20
N TYR A 75 -18.51 24.93 -27.47
CA TYR A 75 -17.26 24.22 -27.14
C TYR A 75 -17.37 22.73 -27.48
N SER A 76 -16.24 22.15 -27.83
CA SER A 76 -16.08 20.80 -28.33
C SER A 76 -15.33 19.90 -27.33
N ASP A 77 -15.37 18.59 -27.59
CA ASP A 77 -14.59 17.60 -26.84
C ASP A 77 -13.08 17.92 -26.81
N SER A 78 -12.55 18.48 -27.90
CA SER A 78 -11.14 18.88 -28.05
C SER A 78 -10.75 20.11 -27.24
N GLU A 79 -11.71 20.99 -26.93
CA GLU A 79 -11.47 22.18 -26.10
C GLU A 79 -11.54 21.85 -24.60
N THR A 80 -11.94 20.63 -24.25
CA THR A 80 -12.05 20.21 -22.86
C THR A 80 -10.72 19.67 -22.33
N ILE A 81 -10.23 20.25 -21.23
CA ILE A 81 -9.08 19.74 -20.48
C ILE A 81 -9.52 18.60 -19.55
N LYS A 82 -8.82 17.45 -19.63
CA LYS A 82 -9.21 16.22 -18.93
C LYS A 82 -8.05 15.69 -18.09
N TRP A 83 -8.32 15.33 -16.83
CA TRP A 83 -7.33 14.80 -15.90
C TRP A 83 -7.74 13.45 -15.35
N VAL A 84 -6.77 12.57 -15.11
CA VAL A 84 -6.97 11.28 -14.44
C VAL A 84 -5.87 11.10 -13.40
N ARG A 85 -6.25 10.62 -12.22
CA ARG A 85 -5.32 10.16 -11.19
C ARG A 85 -5.74 8.79 -10.69
N TYR A 86 -4.79 7.86 -10.63
CA TYR A 86 -4.98 6.57 -9.98
C TYR A 86 -4.34 6.59 -8.60
N ILE A 87 -5.10 6.13 -7.60
CA ILE A 87 -4.63 5.96 -6.22
C ILE A 87 -5.08 4.58 -5.77
N GLY A 88 -4.19 3.59 -5.87
CA GLY A 88 -4.40 2.28 -5.31
C GLY A 88 -3.95 2.26 -3.85
N LYS A 89 -4.81 1.89 -2.92
CA LYS A 89 -4.46 1.66 -1.52
C LYS A 89 -4.61 0.18 -1.20
N SER A 90 -3.75 -0.34 -0.34
CA SER A 90 -3.90 -1.69 0.20
C SER A 90 -5.23 -1.83 0.94
N GLY A 91 -5.91 -2.96 0.73
CA GLY A 91 -6.98 -3.44 1.61
C GLY A 91 -6.39 -4.34 2.71
N LEU A 92 -7.05 -5.47 2.99
CA LEU A 92 -6.48 -6.54 3.81
C LEU A 92 -5.34 -7.22 3.03
N TYR A 93 -4.10 -6.82 3.28
CA TYR A 93 -2.92 -7.39 2.65
C TYR A 93 -2.07 -8.11 3.70
N GLU A 94 -2.23 -9.43 3.77
CA GLU A 94 -1.70 -10.27 4.86
C GLU A 94 -0.95 -11.49 4.33
N THR A 95 0.14 -11.84 5.01
CA THR A 95 0.94 -13.05 4.73
C THR A 95 1.12 -13.84 6.03
N ARG A 96 0.76 -15.13 6.05
CA ARG A 96 0.95 -16.02 7.20
C ARG A 96 2.41 -16.50 7.30
N CYS A 97 2.89 -16.71 8.53
CA CYS A 97 4.28 -17.10 8.87
C CYS A 97 4.35 -18.16 9.98
#